data_AF-A0A961D989-F1
#
_entry.id   AF-A0A961D989-F1
#
_cell.length_a   1.000
_cell.length_b   1.000
_cell.length_c   1.000
_cell.angle_alpha   90.00
_cell.angle_beta   90.00
_cell.angle_gamma   90.00
#
_symmetry.space_group_name_H-M   'P 1'
#
loop_
_entity.id
_entity.type
_entity.pdbx_description
1 polymer ?
#
loop_
_entity_poly.entity_id
_entity_poly.type
_entity_poly.pdbx_seq_one_letter_code
_entity_poly.pdbx_strand_id
1 'polypeptide(L)'
;KKGVAALMNGAENTLKHTEGGSAGPAQMAARGKLIDVAQLPGDIPLGSSGIQIRFETDLITEGMRPTRIVKVRPADWPDVHLPREEHLGNGASNIDERFPNPSIFPKY
;
A
#
# COMPACT_ATOMS: atom_id res chain seq x y z
N LYS A 1 6.91 -13.51 -8.93
CA LYS A 1 6.68 -14.92 -9.36
C LYS A 1 5.47 -14.94 -10.27
N LYS A 2 5.49 -15.71 -11.37
CA LYS A 2 4.30 -15.86 -12.25
C LYS A 2 3.30 -16.82 -11.60
N GLY A 3 2.02 -16.63 -11.88
CA GLY A 3 0.93 -17.51 -11.44
C GLY A 3 0.50 -17.36 -9.98
N VAL A 4 1.12 -16.47 -9.20
CA VAL A 4 0.75 -16.23 -7.80
C VAL A 4 -0.38 -15.22 -7.69
N ALA A 5 -1.18 -15.34 -6.62
CA ALA A 5 -2.13 -14.32 -6.25
C ALA A 5 -1.39 -13.06 -5.75
N ALA A 6 -1.90 -11.89 -6.11
CA ALA A 6 -1.34 -10.61 -5.72
C ALA A 6 -2.46 -9.62 -5.39
N LEU A 7 -2.11 -8.63 -4.58
CA LEU A 7 -2.94 -7.47 -4.32
C LEU A 7 -2.31 -6.23 -4.92
N MET A 8 -3.15 -5.38 -5.51
CA MET A 8 -2.75 -4.19 -6.23
C MET A 8 -3.62 -2.99 -5.82
N ASN A 9 -3.00 -1.83 -5.59
CA ASN A 9 -3.72 -0.58 -5.31
C ASN A 9 -2.85 0.65 -5.60
N GLY A 10 -3.48 1.83 -5.71
CA GLY A 10 -2.77 3.10 -5.81
C GLY A 10 -1.84 3.32 -4.61
N ALA A 11 -0.61 3.77 -4.87
CA ALA A 11 0.43 3.91 -3.85
C ALA A 11 0.04 4.90 -2.74
N GLU A 12 -0.73 5.94 -3.10
CA GLU A 12 -1.29 6.95 -2.20
C GLU A 12 -2.24 6.38 -1.16
N ASN A 13 -2.91 5.26 -1.45
CA ASN A 13 -3.95 4.70 -0.60
C ASN A 13 -3.40 3.71 0.46
N THR A 14 -2.13 3.29 0.32
CA THR A 14 -1.47 2.38 1.27
C THR A 14 -1.03 3.03 2.58
N LEU A 15 -1.11 4.36 2.71
CA LEU A 15 -0.66 5.09 3.90
C LEU A 15 -1.78 5.34 4.93
N LYS A 16 -3.03 5.02 4.60
CA LYS A 16 -4.18 5.30 5.45
C LYS A 16 -5.01 4.05 5.66
N HIS A 17 -5.34 3.76 6.91
CA HIS A 17 -6.54 2.96 7.17
C HIS A 17 -7.72 3.72 6.57
N THR A 18 -8.39 3.09 5.61
CA THR A 18 -9.62 3.67 5.07
C THR A 18 -10.71 3.37 6.10
N GLU A 19 -11.59 4.32 6.41
CA GLU A 19 -12.62 4.17 7.46
C GLU A 19 -12.10 4.17 8.92
N GLY A 20 -11.30 5.17 9.30
CA GLY A 20 -11.05 5.45 10.74
C GLY A 20 -10.28 4.37 11.51
N GLY A 21 -9.53 3.52 10.81
CA GLY A 21 -8.72 2.46 11.43
C GLY A 21 -9.22 1.05 11.17
N SER A 22 -10.50 0.84 10.86
CA SER A 22 -11.08 -0.51 10.79
C SER A 22 -10.78 -1.27 9.51
N ALA A 23 -10.67 -0.59 8.37
CA ALA A 23 -10.38 -1.26 7.10
C ALA A 23 -8.88 -1.27 6.78
N GLY A 24 -8.31 -2.47 6.67
CA GLY A 24 -6.90 -2.68 6.38
C GLY A 24 -6.56 -2.44 4.90
N PRO A 25 -5.29 -2.13 4.57
CA PRO A 25 -4.87 -1.87 3.18
C PRO A 25 -5.19 -3.01 2.20
N ALA A 26 -5.18 -4.27 2.66
CA ALA A 26 -5.51 -5.43 1.83
C ALA A 26 -7.00 -5.63 1.59
N GLN A 27 -7.88 -5.11 2.44
CA GLN A 27 -9.32 -5.13 2.20
C GLN A 27 -9.70 -4.17 1.07
N MET A 28 -8.97 -3.05 0.96
CA MET A 28 -9.21 -2.03 -0.07
C MET A 28 -8.46 -2.27 -1.39
N ALA A 29 -7.59 -3.28 -1.45
CA ALA A 29 -6.79 -3.59 -2.62
C ALA A 29 -7.54 -4.52 -3.59
N ALA A 30 -7.35 -4.30 -4.89
CA ALA A 30 -7.81 -5.21 -5.91
C ALA A 30 -7.05 -6.54 -5.80
N ARG A 31 -7.76 -7.65 -5.89
CA ARG A 31 -7.20 -9.00 -5.78
C ARG A 31 -7.18 -9.64 -7.16
N GLY A 32 -6.10 -10.34 -7.48
CA GLY A 32 -5.98 -10.93 -8.79
C GLY A 32 -4.81 -11.88 -8.92
N LYS A 33 -4.62 -12.38 -10.13
CA LYS A 33 -3.55 -13.31 -10.47
C LYS A 33 -2.50 -12.63 -11.33
N LEU A 34 -1.24 -12.83 -10.96
CA LEU A 34 -0.10 -12.28 -11.66
C LEU A 34 0.27 -13.23 -12.81
N ILE A 35 -0.33 -13.01 -13.98
CA ILE A 35 -0.24 -13.90 -15.16
C ILE A 35 1.19 -13.95 -15.69
N ASP A 36 1.84 -12.80 -15.79
CA ASP A 36 3.18 -12.72 -16.35
C ASP A 36 4.04 -11.64 -15.68
N VAL A 37 5.34 -11.90 -15.65
CA VAL A 37 6.40 -10.96 -15.24
C VAL A 37 7.51 -11.10 -16.26
N ALA A 38 7.71 -10.07 -17.07
CA ALA A 38 8.72 -10.05 -18.12
C ALA A 38 9.63 -8.85 -17.92
N GLN A 39 10.91 -9.03 -18.24
CA GLN A 39 11.82 -7.90 -18.42
C GLN A 39 11.57 -7.30 -19.81
N LEU A 40 11.45 -5.98 -19.88
CA LEU A 40 11.34 -5.26 -21.14
C LEU A 40 12.63 -5.44 -21.94
N PRO A 41 12.54 -5.68 -23.26
CA PRO A 41 13.71 -5.74 -24.12
C PRO A 41 14.30 -4.34 -24.35
N GLY A 42 15.62 -4.28 -24.56
CA GLY A 42 16.35 -3.04 -24.89
C GLY A 42 16.88 -2.26 -23.69
N ASP A 43 17.28 -1.01 -23.93
CA ASP A 43 17.83 -0.13 -22.89
C ASP A 43 16.71 0.38 -21.97
N ILE A 44 16.83 0.03 -20.69
CA ILE A 44 15.86 0.40 -19.66
C ILE A 44 16.15 1.85 -19.25
N PRO A 45 15.16 2.77 -19.31
CA PRO A 45 15.35 4.15 -18.92
C PRO A 45 15.68 4.25 -17.43
N LEU A 46 16.54 5.22 -17.09
CA LEU A 46 16.94 5.49 -15.71
C LEU A 46 15.71 5.72 -14.82
N GLY A 47 15.63 5.02 -13.69
CA GLY A 47 14.50 5.08 -12.76
C GLY A 47 13.38 4.05 -13.04
N SER A 48 13.47 3.28 -14.12
CA SER A 48 12.64 2.10 -14.35
C SER A 48 13.38 0.82 -13.95
N SER A 49 12.66 -0.15 -13.39
CA SER A 49 13.19 -1.50 -13.20
C SER A 49 13.19 -2.32 -14.50
N GLY A 50 12.54 -1.82 -15.56
CA GLY A 50 12.33 -2.54 -16.81
C GLY A 50 11.40 -3.75 -16.67
N ILE A 51 10.66 -3.88 -15.57
CA ILE A 51 9.76 -5.02 -15.36
C ILE A 51 8.35 -4.66 -15.83
N GLN A 52 7.80 -5.49 -16.71
CA GLN A 52 6.39 -5.45 -17.11
C GLN A 52 5.62 -6.59 -16.46
N ILE A 53 4.44 -6.28 -15.91
CA ILE A 53 3.57 -7.24 -15.23
C ILE A 53 2.24 -7.34 -15.98
N ARG A 54 1.75 -8.57 -16.20
CA ARG A 54 0.37 -8.83 -16.60
C ARG A 54 -0.42 -9.31 -15.39
N PHE A 55 -1.46 -8.56 -15.04
CA PHE A 55 -2.30 -8.82 -13.87
C PHE A 55 -3.75 -9.00 -14.32
N GLU A 56 -4.37 -10.10 -13.90
CA GLU A 56 -5.77 -10.41 -14.13
C GLU A 56 -6.56 -10.11 -12.86
N THR A 57 -7.56 -9.24 -12.96
CA THR A 57 -8.42 -8.80 -11.85
C THR A 57 -9.82 -8.56 -12.37
N ASP A 58 -10.81 -8.78 -11.52
CA ASP A 58 -12.23 -8.51 -11.79
C ASP A 58 -12.60 -7.03 -11.62
N LEU A 59 -11.86 -6.33 -10.75
CA LEU A 59 -12.08 -4.92 -10.41
C LEU A 59 -10.87 -4.06 -10.77
N ILE A 60 -11.11 -2.98 -11.51
CA ILE A 60 -10.15 -1.90 -11.75
C ILE A 60 -10.56 -0.67 -10.94
N THR A 61 -9.74 -0.27 -9.97
CA THR A 61 -9.97 0.92 -9.14
C THR A 61 -9.33 2.16 -9.76
N GLU A 62 -9.76 3.34 -9.33
CA GLU A 62 -9.21 4.63 -9.79
C GLU A 62 -7.69 4.74 -9.65
N GLY A 63 -7.13 4.16 -8.58
CA GLY A 63 -5.68 4.13 -8.32
C GLY A 63 -4.86 3.29 -9.31
N MET A 64 -5.52 2.49 -10.17
CA MET A 64 -4.87 1.63 -11.17
C MET A 64 -5.05 2.12 -12.61
N ARG A 65 -5.56 3.35 -12.81
CA ARG A 65 -5.67 3.96 -14.15
C ARG A 65 -4.28 4.30 -14.73
N PRO A 66 -4.16 4.42 -16.08
CA PRO A 66 -2.93 4.89 -16.71
C PRO A 66 -2.43 6.20 -16.06
N THR A 67 -1.11 6.36 -15.97
CA THR A 67 -0.41 7.48 -15.31
C THR A 67 -0.42 7.50 -13.78
N ARG A 68 -1.10 6.55 -13.12
CA ARG A 68 -1.05 6.38 -11.66
C ARG A 68 0.12 5.50 -11.22
N ILE A 69 0.56 5.74 -9.97
CA ILE A 69 1.58 4.92 -9.32
C ILE A 69 0.87 3.84 -8.53
N VAL A 70 1.17 2.59 -8.85
CA VAL A 70 0.52 1.43 -8.27
C VAL A 70 1.52 0.63 -7.46
N LYS A 71 1.11 0.16 -6.29
CA LYS A 71 1.87 -0.83 -5.50
C LYS A 71 1.29 -2.21 -5.72
N VAL A 72 2.19 -3.19 -5.80
CA VAL A 72 1.87 -4.61 -5.94
C VAL A 72 2.50 -5.36 -4.79
N ARG A 73 1.73 -6.21 -4.12
CA ARG A 73 2.27 -7.17 -3.15
C ARG A 73 1.81 -8.59 -3.46
N PRO A 74 2.65 -9.60 -3.20
CA PRO A 74 2.20 -10.98 -3.14
C PRO A 74 1.09 -11.18 -2.09
N ALA A 75 0.13 -12.06 -2.36
CA ALA A 75 -0.96 -12.34 -1.44
C ALA A 75 -0.55 -13.20 -0.23
N ASP A 76 0.57 -13.92 -0.33
CA ASP A 76 1.17 -14.71 0.74
C ASP A 76 1.93 -13.87 1.78
N TRP A 77 2.14 -12.58 1.51
CA TRP A 77 2.73 -11.67 2.49
C TRP A 77 1.76 -11.42 3.65
N PRO A 78 2.28 -11.34 4.89
CA PRO A 78 1.46 -11.16 6.07
C PRO A 78 0.62 -9.89 5.95
N ASP A 79 -0.67 -10.04 6.23
CA ASP A 79 -1.59 -8.92 6.32
C ASP A 79 -1.50 -8.33 7.72
N VAL A 80 -0.53 -7.43 7.91
CA VAL A 80 -0.27 -6.82 9.20
C VAL A 80 -1.31 -5.74 9.45
N HIS A 81 -2.23 -6.04 10.36
CA HIS A 81 -3.14 -5.05 10.92
C HIS A 81 -2.50 -4.43 12.17
N LEU A 82 -2.44 -3.10 12.20
CA LEU A 82 -2.07 -2.41 13.43
C LEU A 82 -3.15 -2.66 14.50
N PRO A 83 -2.75 -2.89 15.76
CA PRO A 83 -3.71 -3.06 16.85
C PRO A 83 -4.58 -1.81 17.00
N ARG A 84 -5.81 -1.98 17.53
CA ARG A 84 -6.79 -0.88 17.64
C ARG A 84 -6.17 0.35 18.29
N GLU A 85 -5.38 0.11 19.32
CA GLU A 85 -4.74 1.09 20.17
C GLU A 85 -3.78 1.98 19.40
N GLU A 86 -3.16 1.47 18.32
CA GLU A 86 -2.17 2.20 17.51
C GLU A 86 -2.77 3.06 16.40
N HIS A 87 -4.07 2.97 16.14
CA HIS A 87 -4.72 3.84 15.17
C HIS A 87 -4.70 5.30 15.65
N LEU A 88 -4.37 6.21 14.74
CA LEU A 88 -4.67 7.63 14.91
C LEU A 88 -6.19 7.81 14.70
N GLY A 89 -6.96 7.66 15.78
CA GLY A 89 -8.42 7.75 15.82
C GLY A 89 -8.90 8.35 17.15
N ASN A 90 -10.17 8.75 17.22
CA ASN A 90 -10.76 9.60 18.28
C ASN A 90 -10.39 11.10 18.25
N GLY A 91 -10.34 11.70 17.05
CA GLY A 91 -10.09 13.14 16.90
C GLY A 91 -8.63 13.55 16.96
N ALA A 92 -7.73 12.61 17.28
CA ALA A 92 -6.29 12.82 17.19
C ALA A 92 -5.86 12.81 15.70
N SER A 93 -5.46 13.96 15.17
CA SER A 93 -5.04 14.15 13.77
C SER A 93 -3.53 13.97 13.60
N ASN A 94 -2.77 13.95 14.70
CA ASN A 94 -1.32 13.81 14.71
C ASN A 94 -0.85 12.87 15.82
N ILE A 95 0.44 12.49 15.76
CA ILE A 95 1.07 11.62 16.75
C ILE A 95 1.31 12.33 18.09
N ASP A 96 1.47 13.66 18.06
CA ASP A 96 1.76 14.53 19.21
C ASP A 96 0.55 14.75 20.13
N GLU A 97 -0.67 14.49 19.64
CA GLU A 97 -1.93 14.52 20.39
C GLU A 97 -2.14 13.21 21.17
N ARG A 98 -1.53 12.11 20.70
CA ARG A 98 -1.59 10.80 21.36
C ARG A 98 -0.44 10.59 22.34
N PHE A 99 0.76 11.05 22.01
CA PHE A 99 1.95 10.85 22.84
C PHE A 99 2.46 12.18 23.42
N PRO A 100 2.92 12.22 24.68
CA PRO A 100 3.48 13.43 25.27
C PRO A 100 4.64 13.95 24.44
N ASN A 101 4.62 15.25 24.12
CA ASN A 101 5.74 15.87 23.43
C ASN A 101 7.00 15.90 24.33
N PRO A 102 8.21 15.97 23.77
CA PRO A 102 9.43 16.10 24.57
C PRO A 102 9.47 17.35 25.47
N SER A 103 8.55 18.30 25.28
CA SER A 103 8.40 19.48 26.14
C SER A 103 7.95 19.14 27.57
N ILE A 104 7.52 17.90 27.83
CA ILE A 104 7.27 17.44 29.22
C ILE A 104 8.54 17.32 30.06
N PHE A 105 9.70 17.20 29.41
CA PHE A 105 10.97 17.06 30.13
C PHE A 105 11.51 18.45 30.54
N PRO A 106 12.11 18.59 31.73
CA PRO A 106 12.78 19.82 32.13
C PRO A 106 13.91 20.18 31.16
N LYS A 107 14.02 21.46 30.81
CA LYS A 107 15.19 21.98 30.08
C LYS A 107 16.30 22.27 31.09
N TYR A 108 17.46 21.67 30.89
CA TYR A 108 18.68 21.91 31.67
C TYR A 108 19.42 23.15 31.15
#